data_AF-A0A7R9F1W5-F1
#
_entry.id   AF-A0A7R9F1W5-F1
#
_cell.length_a   1.000
_cell.length_b   1.000
_cell.length_c   1.000
_cell.angle_alpha   90.00
_cell.angle_beta   90.00
_cell.angle_gamma   90.00
#
_symmetry.space_group_name_H-M   'P 1'
#
loop_
_entity.id
_entity.type
_entity.pdbx_description
1 polymer ?
#
loop_
_entity_poly.entity_id
_entity_poly.type
_entity_poly.pdbx_seq_one_letter_code
_entity_poly.pdbx_strand_id
1 'polypeptide(L)'
;MDFDDVLDEIGEFGRYQITIYLLICLPVLFAAGNSLTYVFTAGVPDYRCFIPECDNVFDPDYSAPWVQEAIPPSDADTHGDTSYKPDLCTRYLPRGNWSTKVCPLGNFTDQIVRCDRWVYAEHENTIVNEVNM
;
A
#
# COMPACT_ATOMS: atom_id res chain seq x y z
N MET A 1 14.18 50.08 23.91
CA MET A 1 14.54 48.74 24.39
C MET A 1 14.62 47.91 23.14
N ASP A 2 15.81 47.90 22.57
CA ASP A 2 16.11 47.12 21.37
C ASP A 2 16.15 45.64 21.75
N PHE A 3 15.65 44.79 20.88
CA PHE A 3 15.61 43.34 21.11
C PHE A 3 17.02 42.76 21.32
N ASP A 4 18.03 43.45 20.78
CA ASP A 4 19.46 43.13 20.94
C ASP A 4 19.97 43.35 22.37
N ASP A 5 19.47 44.34 23.12
CA ASP A 5 19.87 44.56 24.53
C ASP A 5 19.38 43.41 25.44
N VAL A 6 18.23 42.81 25.11
CA VAL A 6 17.69 41.64 25.83
C VAL A 6 18.52 40.40 25.52
N LEU A 7 19.06 40.28 24.31
CA LEU A 7 19.91 39.16 23.92
C LEU A 7 21.30 39.21 24.59
N ASP A 8 21.85 40.41 24.82
CA ASP A 8 23.11 40.60 25.55
C ASP A 8 22.98 40.27 27.06
N GLU A 9 21.82 40.58 27.69
CA GLU A 9 21.56 40.30 29.11
C GLU A 9 21.35 38.79 29.40
N ILE A 10 20.96 38.00 28.39
CA ILE A 10 20.73 36.55 28.52
C ILE A 10 22.03 35.73 28.41
N GLY A 11 23.13 36.35 27.94
CA GLY A 11 24.45 35.74 27.76
C GLY A 11 24.55 34.84 26.53
N GLU A 12 25.71 34.86 25.86
CA GLU A 12 26.04 33.93 24.76
C GLU A 12 25.62 32.51 25.16
N PHE A 13 24.84 31.83 24.29
CA PHE A 13 24.35 30.46 24.51
C PHE A 13 25.43 29.58 25.14
N GLY A 14 25.32 29.36 26.46
CA GLY A 14 26.31 28.61 27.19
C GLY A 14 26.30 27.16 26.70
N ARG A 15 27.47 26.49 26.69
CA ARG A 15 27.57 25.06 26.30
C ARG A 15 26.52 24.19 26.99
N TYR A 16 26.14 24.53 28.22
CA TYR A 16 25.11 23.85 28.98
C TYR A 16 23.68 24.07 28.44
N GLN A 17 23.32 25.30 28.04
CA GLN A 17 22.03 25.60 27.41
C GLN A 17 21.87 24.86 26.08
N ILE A 18 22.94 24.79 25.28
CA ILE A 18 22.94 24.03 24.03
C ILE A 18 22.71 22.53 24.31
N THR A 19 23.39 21.96 25.30
CA THR A 19 23.21 20.54 25.65
C THR A 19 21.80 20.23 26.12
N ILE A 20 21.20 21.08 26.98
CA ILE A 20 19.82 20.90 27.43
C ILE A 20 18.84 21.06 26.28
N TYR A 21 19.03 22.05 25.43
CA TYR A 21 18.17 22.27 24.26
C TYR A 21 18.21 21.07 23.31
N LEU A 22 19.39 20.50 23.05
CA LEU A 22 19.54 19.28 22.27
C LEU A 22 18.87 18.07 22.94
N LEU A 23 19.01 17.91 24.27
CA LEU A 23 18.36 16.84 25.03
C LEU A 23 16.83 16.93 25.00
N ILE A 24 16.27 18.13 24.98
CA ILE A 24 14.82 18.37 24.86
C ILE A 24 14.34 18.18 23.41
N CYS A 25 15.15 18.58 22.42
CA CYS A 25 14.82 18.44 21.00
C CYS A 25 14.84 16.98 20.55
N LEU A 26 15.72 16.16 21.11
CA LEU A 26 15.89 14.74 20.79
C LEU A 26 14.56 13.94 20.86
N PRO A 27 13.79 13.92 21.96
CA PRO A 27 12.50 13.21 22.01
C PRO A 27 11.45 13.79 21.03
N VAL A 28 11.48 15.09 20.75
CA VAL A 28 10.57 15.72 19.77
C VAL A 28 10.89 15.24 18.35
N LEU A 29 12.17 15.12 18.00
CA LEU A 29 12.60 14.56 16.72
C LEU A 29 12.20 13.09 16.56
N PHE A 30 12.35 12.28 17.61
CA PHE A 30 11.87 10.89 17.57
C PHE A 30 10.34 10.80 17.44
N ALA A 31 9.58 11.64 18.14
CA ALA A 31 8.12 11.68 18.02
C ALA A 31 7.67 12.07 16.60
N ALA A 32 8.31 13.09 16.00
CA ALA A 32 8.07 13.48 14.62
C ALA A 32 8.47 12.37 13.63
N GLY A 33 9.61 11.72 13.87
CA GLY A 33 10.12 10.61 13.06
C GLY A 33 9.14 9.44 12.99
N ASN A 34 8.53 9.05 14.11
CA ASN A 34 7.52 7.98 14.15
C ASN A 34 6.32 8.28 13.25
N SER A 35 5.90 9.55 13.17
CA SER A 35 4.78 9.96 12.32
C SER A 35 5.16 9.92 10.84
N LEU A 36 6.40 10.25 10.49
CA LEU A 36 6.91 10.14 9.12
C LEU A 36 7.09 8.69 8.70
N THR A 37 7.56 7.80 9.59
CA THR A 37 7.75 6.38 9.28
C THR A 37 6.45 5.76 8.78
N TYR A 38 5.31 6.09 9.38
CA TYR A 38 4.00 5.57 8.96
C TYR A 38 3.70 5.80 7.46
N VAL A 39 4.05 6.98 6.92
CA VAL A 39 3.81 7.32 5.51
C VAL A 39 4.68 6.46 4.58
N PHE A 40 5.89 6.10 5.01
CA PHE A 40 6.80 5.27 4.23
C PHE A 40 6.57 3.76 4.43
N THR A 41 6.04 3.34 5.58
CA THR A 41 5.75 1.92 5.86
C THR A 41 4.35 1.50 5.45
N ALA A 42 3.41 2.43 5.32
CA ALA A 42 2.05 2.20 4.81
C ALA A 42 1.99 2.35 3.28
N GLY A 43 3.03 1.90 2.58
CA GLY A 43 2.93 1.68 1.14
C GLY A 43 1.77 0.72 0.88
N VAL A 44 0.95 1.03 -0.12
CA VAL A 44 -0.11 0.13 -0.58
C VAL A 44 0.58 -1.01 -1.31
N PRO A 45 0.57 -2.26 -0.79
CA PRO A 45 1.15 -3.37 -1.51
C PRO A 45 0.38 -3.61 -2.80
N ASP A 46 1.05 -4.15 -3.81
CA ASP A 46 0.38 -4.67 -4.98
C ASP A 46 -0.54 -5.83 -4.57
N TYR A 47 -1.84 -5.65 -4.79
CA TYR A 47 -2.85 -6.65 -4.53
C TYR A 47 -3.81 -6.76 -5.70
N ARG A 48 -4.49 -7.89 -5.81
CA ARG A 48 -5.57 -8.09 -6.78
C ARG A 48 -6.77 -8.74 -6.12
N CYS A 49 -7.90 -8.74 -6.81
CA CYS A 49 -9.08 -9.45 -6.35
C CYS A 49 -8.87 -10.96 -6.29
N PHE A 50 -9.38 -11.59 -5.23
CA PHE A 50 -9.49 -13.04 -5.12
C PHE A 50 -10.69 -13.55 -5.95
N ILE A 51 -10.45 -14.54 -6.79
CA ILE A 51 -11.47 -15.11 -7.68
C ILE A 51 -11.83 -16.51 -7.18
N PRO A 52 -12.95 -16.69 -6.46
CA PRO A 52 -13.33 -17.97 -5.85
C PRO A 52 -13.48 -19.14 -6.83
N GLU A 53 -13.70 -18.86 -8.10
CA GLU A 53 -13.81 -19.86 -9.15
C GLU A 53 -12.44 -20.43 -9.58
N CYS A 54 -11.34 -19.72 -9.31
CA CYS A 54 -10.01 -20.03 -9.85
C CYS A 54 -8.88 -20.04 -8.81
N ASP A 55 -8.93 -19.16 -7.80
CA ASP A 55 -7.93 -19.07 -6.75
C ASP A 55 -8.07 -20.19 -5.73
N ASN A 56 -6.92 -20.68 -5.25
CA ASN A 56 -6.87 -21.57 -4.11
C ASN A 56 -6.93 -20.75 -2.82
N VAL A 57 -7.78 -21.14 -1.87
CA VAL A 57 -7.93 -20.47 -0.58
C VAL A 57 -6.67 -20.54 0.27
N PHE A 58 -5.84 -21.58 0.10
CA PHE A 58 -4.64 -21.81 0.90
C PHE A 58 -3.36 -21.29 0.25
N ASP A 59 -3.35 -21.18 -1.07
CA ASP A 59 -2.16 -20.86 -1.86
C ASP A 59 -2.55 -20.17 -3.18
N PRO A 60 -3.06 -18.92 -3.12
CA PRO A 60 -3.46 -18.18 -4.31
C PRO A 60 -2.24 -17.64 -5.07
N ASP A 61 -2.13 -17.95 -6.36
CA ASP A 61 -1.06 -17.45 -7.23
C ASP A 61 -1.39 -16.04 -7.73
N TYR A 62 -0.72 -15.01 -7.19
CA TYR A 62 -0.90 -13.62 -7.58
C TYR A 62 -0.80 -13.39 -9.10
N SER A 63 0.11 -14.08 -9.78
CA SER A 63 0.47 -13.85 -11.19
C SER A 63 -0.16 -14.84 -12.18
N ALA A 64 -1.28 -15.46 -11.80
CA ALA A 64 -1.89 -16.50 -12.60
C ALA A 64 -2.31 -16.01 -14.02
N PRO A 65 -2.18 -16.85 -15.06
CA PRO A 65 -2.37 -16.43 -16.46
C PRO A 65 -3.81 -16.00 -16.79
N TRP A 66 -4.80 -16.46 -16.03
CA TRP A 66 -6.22 -16.12 -16.23
C TRP A 66 -6.61 -14.76 -15.63
N VAL A 67 -5.72 -14.12 -14.85
CA VAL A 67 -6.01 -12.83 -14.19
C VAL A 67 -6.34 -11.74 -15.20
N GLN A 68 -5.73 -11.78 -16.40
CA GLN A 68 -5.94 -10.80 -17.46
C GLN A 68 -7.36 -10.81 -18.06
N GLU A 69 -8.06 -11.94 -17.94
CA GLU A 69 -9.42 -12.10 -18.45
C GLU A 69 -10.47 -11.98 -17.36
N ALA A 70 -10.08 -12.25 -16.11
CA ALA A 70 -10.98 -12.31 -14.98
C ALA A 70 -11.09 -10.97 -14.24
N ILE A 71 -10.13 -10.08 -14.41
CA ILE A 71 -10.09 -8.76 -13.79
C ILE A 71 -9.97 -7.71 -14.92
N PRO A 72 -10.75 -6.62 -14.89
CA PRO A 72 -10.57 -5.53 -15.84
C PRO A 72 -9.22 -4.83 -15.65
N PRO A 73 -8.66 -4.18 -16.70
CA PRO A 73 -7.48 -3.36 -16.54
C PRO A 73 -7.78 -2.16 -15.63
N SER A 74 -6.76 -1.68 -14.92
CA SER A 74 -6.89 -0.53 -14.05
C SER A 74 -7.13 0.76 -14.86
N ASP A 75 -8.03 1.62 -14.40
CA ASP A 75 -8.27 2.94 -15.03
C ASP A 75 -7.04 3.88 -14.93
N ALA A 76 -6.05 3.50 -14.11
CA ALA A 76 -4.80 4.26 -13.91
C ALA A 76 -3.87 4.22 -15.12
N ASP A 77 -4.11 3.35 -16.10
CA ASP A 77 -3.26 3.14 -17.27
C ASP A 77 -3.57 4.11 -18.43
N THR A 78 -3.76 5.40 -18.13
CA THR A 78 -3.85 6.46 -19.16
C THR A 78 -2.47 6.98 -19.60
N HIS A 79 -1.37 6.41 -19.11
CA HIS A 79 0.00 6.84 -19.42
C HIS A 79 0.86 5.76 -20.10
N GLY A 80 0.42 5.27 -21.27
CA GLY A 80 1.32 4.71 -22.29
C GLY A 80 2.19 3.51 -21.91
N ASP A 81 1.92 2.85 -20.78
CA ASP A 81 2.56 1.60 -20.39
C ASP A 81 1.80 0.45 -21.06
N THR A 82 2.53 -0.44 -21.74
CA THR A 82 1.95 -1.62 -22.41
C THR A 82 1.75 -2.79 -21.44
N SER A 83 2.10 -2.62 -20.17
CA SER A 83 1.95 -3.66 -19.15
C SER A 83 0.53 -3.67 -18.60
N TYR A 84 -0.13 -4.83 -18.68
CA TYR A 84 -1.45 -5.04 -18.07
C TYR A 84 -1.35 -4.93 -16.54
N LYS A 85 -2.13 -4.04 -15.92
CA LYS A 85 -2.32 -3.99 -14.47
C LYS A 85 -3.79 -4.28 -14.11
N PRO A 86 -4.04 -5.23 -13.21
CA PRO A 86 -5.41 -5.54 -12.78
C PRO A 86 -6.01 -4.39 -11.98
N ASP A 87 -7.30 -4.14 -12.16
CA ASP A 87 -8.05 -3.27 -11.26
C ASP A 87 -8.09 -3.87 -9.83
N LEU A 88 -8.00 -2.97 -8.85
CA LEU A 88 -7.87 -3.30 -7.44
C LEU A 88 -9.23 -3.59 -6.78
N CYS A 89 -10.31 -3.07 -7.37
CA CYS A 89 -11.62 -3.01 -6.73
C CYS A 89 -12.67 -3.92 -7.38
N THR A 90 -12.46 -4.30 -8.64
CA THR A 90 -13.49 -4.96 -9.44
C THR A 90 -13.00 -6.21 -10.15
N ARG A 91 -13.94 -7.12 -10.45
CA ARG A 91 -13.71 -8.38 -11.18
C ARG A 91 -14.87 -8.69 -12.10
N TYR A 92 -14.62 -9.52 -13.11
CA TYR A 92 -15.66 -10.04 -14.00
C TYR A 92 -16.42 -11.21 -13.37
N LEU A 93 -17.72 -11.31 -13.68
CA LEU A 93 -18.54 -12.43 -13.26
C LEU A 93 -18.23 -13.69 -14.08
N PRO A 94 -18.21 -14.89 -13.44
CA PRO A 94 -18.10 -16.12 -14.20
C PRO A 94 -19.38 -16.32 -15.04
N ARG A 95 -19.21 -16.81 -16.26
CA ARG A 95 -20.30 -17.10 -17.19
C ARG A 95 -21.20 -18.29 -16.75
N GLY A 96 -20.85 -18.96 -15.65
CA GLY A 96 -21.51 -20.14 -15.13
C GLY A 96 -20.91 -20.56 -13.78
N ASN A 97 -21.59 -21.49 -13.10
CA ASN A 97 -21.17 -21.95 -11.78
C ASN A 97 -20.16 -23.09 -11.93
N TRP A 98 -18.88 -22.77 -12.04
CA TRP A 98 -17.80 -23.73 -12.14
C TRP A 98 -16.89 -23.64 -10.92
N SER A 99 -16.68 -24.78 -10.27
CA SER A 99 -15.74 -24.96 -9.18
C SER A 99 -14.72 -26.02 -9.60
N THR A 100 -14.01 -25.76 -10.70
CA THR A 100 -12.98 -26.68 -11.21
C THR A 100 -11.61 -26.24 -10.70
N LYS A 101 -10.75 -27.19 -10.33
CA LYS A 101 -9.35 -26.91 -9.95
C LYS A 101 -8.53 -26.26 -11.08
N VAL A 102 -9.07 -26.22 -12.29
CA VAL A 102 -8.48 -25.61 -13.49
C VAL A 102 -9.35 -24.42 -13.84
N CYS A 103 -8.76 -23.23 -13.88
CA CYS A 103 -9.44 -22.00 -14.29
C CYS A 103 -9.53 -21.97 -15.83
N PRO A 104 -10.74 -22.03 -16.41
CA PRO A 104 -10.89 -21.98 -17.86
C PRO A 104 -10.77 -20.54 -18.36
N LEU A 105 -9.82 -20.30 -19.27
CA LEU A 105 -9.74 -19.07 -20.06
C LEU A 105 -11.00 -18.92 -20.93
N GLY A 106 -11.54 -17.72 -21.03
CA GLY A 106 -12.70 -17.37 -21.86
C GLY A 106 -14.07 -17.59 -21.21
N ASN A 107 -14.12 -17.88 -19.91
CA ASN A 107 -15.36 -18.19 -19.19
C ASN A 107 -15.84 -17.08 -18.25
N PHE A 108 -15.37 -15.86 -18.47
CA PHE A 108 -15.81 -14.66 -17.76
C PHE A 108 -16.79 -13.86 -18.63
N THR A 109 -17.61 -13.05 -17.98
CA THR A 109 -18.62 -12.18 -18.61
C THR A 109 -18.15 -10.74 -18.51
N ASP A 110 -18.58 -9.88 -19.43
CA ASP A 110 -18.29 -8.42 -19.39
C ASP A 110 -19.04 -7.67 -18.26
N GLN A 111 -19.62 -8.38 -17.30
CA GLN A 111 -20.29 -7.82 -16.14
C GLN A 111 -19.31 -7.68 -14.98
N ILE A 112 -19.18 -6.46 -14.48
CA ILE A 112 -18.21 -6.09 -13.45
C ILE A 112 -18.89 -6.07 -12.08
N VAL A 113 -18.24 -6.66 -11.09
CA VAL A 113 -18.67 -6.68 -9.68
C VAL A 113 -17.53 -6.28 -8.76
N ARG A 114 -17.86 -5.81 -7.55
CA ARG A 114 -16.85 -5.47 -6.53
C ARG A 114 -16.24 -6.72 -5.91
N CYS A 115 -15.00 -6.58 -5.47
CA CYS A 115 -14.25 -7.64 -4.81
C CYS A 115 -14.45 -7.61 -3.30
N ASP A 116 -14.54 -8.80 -2.69
CA ASP A 116 -14.73 -8.98 -1.25
C ASP A 116 -13.46 -9.51 -0.55
N ARG A 117 -12.50 -10.01 -1.33
CA ARG A 117 -11.26 -10.65 -0.87
C ARG A 117 -10.13 -10.31 -1.82
N TRP A 118 -8.90 -10.31 -1.30
CA TRP A 118 -7.71 -9.90 -2.03
C TRP A 118 -6.59 -10.93 -1.92
N VAL A 119 -5.70 -10.89 -2.91
CA VAL A 119 -4.46 -11.67 -2.99
C VAL A 119 -3.32 -10.66 -3.14
N TYR A 120 -2.35 -10.71 -2.23
CA TYR A 120 -1.20 -9.80 -2.20
C TYR A 120 -0.01 -10.40 -2.94
N ALA A 121 0.81 -9.55 -3.56
CA ALA A 121 2.06 -9.98 -4.18
C ALA A 121 3.07 -10.46 -3.12
N GLU A 122 3.72 -11.60 -3.35
CA GLU A 122 4.64 -12.22 -2.38
C GLU A 122 5.90 -11.39 -2.08
N HIS A 123 6.27 -10.46 -2.98
CA HIS A 123 7.56 -9.77 -2.93
C HIS A 123 7.52 -8.42 -2.19
N GLU A 124 6.37 -8.03 -1.64
CA GLU A 124 6.20 -6.75 -0.95
C GLU A 124 5.84 -6.94 0.53
N ASN A 125 6.81 -6.66 1.40
CA ASN A 125 6.60 -6.67 2.86
C ASN A 125 6.15 -5.28 3.30
N THR A 126 4.84 -5.06 3.33
CA THR A 126 4.22 -3.87 3.93
C THR A 126 3.48 -4.26 5.20
N ILE A 127 3.28 -3.30 6.11
CA ILE A 127 2.49 -3.54 7.33
C ILE A 127 1.09 -4.05 6.96
N VAL A 128 0.53 -3.56 5.84
CA VAL A 128 -0.77 -4.00 5.30
C VAL A 128 -0.77 -5.48 4.94
N ASN A 129 0.29 -5.97 4.27
CA ASN A 129 0.44 -7.38 3.95
C ASN A 129 0.58 -8.24 5.23
N GLU A 130 1.35 -7.78 6.22
CA GLU A 130 1.52 -8.51 7.49
C GLU A 130 0.24 -8.59 8.34
N VAL A 131 -0.62 -7.55 8.30
CA VAL A 131 -1.87 -7.52 9.08
C VAL A 131 -3.11 -8.05 8.32
N ASN A 132 -2.96 -8.47 7.06
CA ASN A 132 -4.03 -9.01 6.21
C ASN A 132 -5.32 -8.18 6.28
N MET A 133 -5.16 -6.85 6.18
CA MET A 133 -6.24 -5.85 6.23
C MET A 133 -6.63 -5.35 4.85
#